data_AF-A0A383AB41-F1
#
_entry.id   AF-A0A383AB41-F1
#
_cell.length_a   1.000
_cell.length_b   1.000
_cell.length_c   1.000
_cell.angle_alpha   90.00
_cell.angle_beta   90.00
_cell.angle_gamma   90.00
#
_symmetry.space_group_name_H-M   'P 1'
#
loop_
_entity.id
_entity.type
_entity.pdbx_description
1 polymer ?
#
loop_
_entity_poly.entity_id
_entity_poly.type
_entity_poly.pdbx_seq_one_letter_code
_entity_poly.pdbx_strand_id
1 'polypeptide(L)'
;PTLEALFSKAGTFYLVETGPADEREEVIAFYDAMKIRRLRDSYTAEVDSKSGRDITNLSGGRLQGLKSVLHALAMVMPRVEKQRDHLGPDGWVYRKRLKPLGEAGAIRVIRNLQVRMNLEGVGSVSDAMTARFDPQEKTLLIEEAVLDDPRDHSWGLAEGLIPCIFEGSGEDSLVEIVELLLGRSNMREMNSYLDRRHFPMMEMKESAGDQRLMRLAEVLNYGSYENLRSHFESLKDCDFNKWRDDALHKKI
;
A
#
# COMPACT_ATOMS: atom_id res chain seq x y z
N PRO A 1 2.14 12.78 36.48
CA PRO A 1 2.61 11.38 36.48
C PRO A 1 3.00 10.95 35.06
N THR A 2 4.24 10.50 34.86
CA THR A 2 4.72 10.02 33.56
C THR A 2 4.07 8.69 33.20
N LEU A 3 3.98 8.39 31.89
CA LEU A 3 3.45 7.12 31.37
C LEU A 3 4.20 5.91 31.97
N GLU A 4 5.53 6.00 32.17
CA GLU A 4 6.34 4.99 32.85
C GLU A 4 5.92 4.72 34.31
N ALA A 5 5.46 5.76 35.03
CA ALA A 5 4.97 5.61 36.40
C ALA A 5 3.60 4.92 36.46
N LEU A 6 2.83 4.95 35.36
CA LEU A 6 1.59 4.18 35.19
C LEU A 6 1.88 2.73 34.77
N PHE A 7 2.87 2.52 33.90
CA PHE A 7 3.21 1.18 33.36
C PHE A 7 3.92 0.25 34.34
N SER A 8 4.69 0.78 35.29
CA SER A 8 5.41 -0.05 36.27
C SER A 8 4.55 -0.66 37.38
N LYS A 9 3.26 -0.26 37.49
CA LYS A 9 2.38 -0.64 38.62
C LYS A 9 1.18 -1.52 38.25
N ALA A 10 0.76 -1.57 36.99
CA ALA A 10 -0.44 -2.31 36.59
C ALA A 10 -0.06 -3.68 36.00
N GLY A 11 -0.12 -4.71 36.83
CA GLY A 11 -0.12 -6.10 36.36
C GLY A 11 -1.36 -6.36 35.49
N THR A 12 -1.13 -7.09 34.40
CA THR A 12 -2.11 -7.58 33.42
C THR A 12 -2.69 -6.51 32.49
N PHE A 13 -2.26 -6.55 31.23
CA PHE A 13 -2.88 -5.83 30.12
C PHE A 13 -4.10 -6.59 29.61
N TYR A 14 -5.20 -5.87 29.40
CA TYR A 14 -6.34 -6.36 28.64
C TYR A 14 -6.19 -5.85 27.21
N LEU A 15 -5.94 -6.76 26.26
CA LEU A 15 -6.21 -6.47 24.86
C LEU A 15 -7.73 -6.29 24.73
N VAL A 16 -8.17 -5.12 24.28
CA VAL A 16 -9.57 -4.92 23.91
C VAL A 16 -9.80 -5.76 22.66
N GLU A 17 -10.57 -6.85 22.80
CA GLU A 17 -11.14 -7.55 21.65
C GLU A 17 -11.91 -6.54 20.81
N THR A 18 -11.66 -6.52 19.51
CA THR A 18 -12.35 -5.63 18.57
C THR A 18 -13.84 -5.97 18.59
N GLY A 19 -14.64 -5.11 19.22
CA GLY A 19 -16.09 -5.13 19.11
C GLY A 19 -16.57 -4.89 17.67
N PRO A 20 -17.87 -5.04 17.41
CA PRO A 20 -18.48 -4.76 16.12
C PRO A 20 -18.16 -3.33 15.64
N ALA A 21 -18.21 -3.12 14.31
CA ALA A 21 -17.63 -1.94 13.66
C ALA A 21 -18.20 -0.59 14.15
N ASP A 22 -19.43 -0.59 14.64
CA ASP A 22 -20.14 0.53 15.26
C ASP A 22 -19.55 0.92 16.63
N GLU A 23 -19.14 -0.04 17.45
CA GLU A 23 -18.46 0.24 18.74
C GLU A 23 -17.03 0.77 18.53
N ARG A 24 -16.42 0.46 17.38
CA ARG A 24 -15.05 0.87 17.06
C ARG A 24 -14.91 2.38 16.86
N GLU A 25 -15.92 3.03 16.29
CA GLU A 25 -15.96 4.49 16.15
C GLU A 25 -16.09 5.20 17.52
N GLU A 26 -16.92 4.67 18.43
CA GLU A 26 -17.06 5.22 19.77
C GLU A 26 -15.78 5.09 20.61
N VAL A 27 -15.09 3.95 20.50
CA VAL A 27 -13.78 3.74 21.15
C VAL A 27 -12.72 4.67 20.57
N ILE A 28 -12.70 4.87 19.25
CA ILE A 28 -11.81 5.82 18.57
C ILE A 28 -12.10 7.26 19.03
N ALA A 29 -13.37 7.67 19.03
CA ALA A 29 -13.78 8.99 19.48
C ALA A 29 -13.44 9.23 20.95
N PHE A 30 -13.59 8.21 21.79
CA PHE A 30 -13.17 8.24 23.19
C PHE A 30 -11.65 8.41 23.33
N TYR A 31 -10.83 7.66 22.58
CA TYR A 31 -9.36 7.80 22.61
C TYR A 31 -8.91 9.17 22.13
N ASP A 32 -9.50 9.69 21.06
CA ASP A 32 -9.21 11.01 20.53
C ASP A 32 -9.61 12.11 21.55
N ALA A 33 -10.79 12.01 22.18
CA ALA A 33 -11.26 12.92 23.23
C ALA A 33 -10.37 12.90 24.48
N MET A 34 -9.89 11.70 24.86
CA MET A 34 -9.00 11.50 25.99
C MET A 34 -7.54 11.81 25.67
N LYS A 35 -7.21 12.18 24.43
CA LYS A 35 -5.85 12.40 23.92
C LYS A 35 -4.93 11.20 24.17
N ILE A 36 -5.50 9.99 24.17
CA ILE A 36 -4.75 8.75 24.31
C ILE A 36 -4.08 8.49 22.96
N ARG A 37 -2.75 8.60 22.93
CA ARG A 37 -1.97 8.25 21.73
C ARG A 37 -2.15 6.77 21.42
N ARG A 38 -2.44 6.44 20.16
CA ARG A 38 -2.48 5.05 19.71
C ARG A 38 -1.06 4.50 19.68
N LEU A 39 -0.93 3.19 19.84
CA LEU A 39 0.40 2.55 19.84
C LEU A 39 1.15 2.84 18.54
N ARG A 40 0.49 2.75 17.38
CA ARG A 40 1.05 3.10 16.06
C ARG A 40 1.48 4.54 15.88
N ASP A 41 0.85 5.46 16.61
CA ASP A 41 1.20 6.90 16.59
C ASP A 41 2.33 7.21 17.57
N SER A 42 2.69 6.22 18.40
CA SER A 42 3.66 6.36 19.48
C SER A 42 5.01 5.74 19.14
N TYR A 43 5.05 4.74 18.24
CA TYR A 43 6.31 4.16 17.78
C TYR A 43 6.76 4.75 16.44
N THR A 44 8.07 5.00 16.31
CA THR A 44 8.70 5.20 15.01
C THR A 44 9.09 3.85 14.44
N ALA A 45 8.92 3.66 13.14
CA ALA A 45 9.29 2.43 12.46
C ALA A 45 10.41 2.77 11.48
N GLU A 46 11.61 2.29 11.76
CA GLU A 46 12.79 2.53 10.94
C GLU A 46 13.22 1.23 10.30
N VAL A 47 13.69 1.30 9.06
CA VAL A 47 14.36 0.16 8.42
C VAL A 47 15.59 -0.15 9.25
N ASP A 48 15.71 -1.38 9.73
CA ASP A 48 16.97 -1.78 10.32
C ASP A 48 17.98 -1.86 9.17
N SER A 49 18.87 -0.86 9.09
CA SER A 49 19.85 -0.68 8.01
C SER A 49 20.81 -1.86 7.85
N LYS A 50 20.85 -2.77 8.83
CA LYS A 50 21.62 -4.02 8.81
C LYS A 50 20.77 -5.25 8.51
N SER A 51 19.46 -5.10 8.37
CA SER A 51 18.52 -6.20 8.16
C SER A 51 18.18 -6.38 6.69
N GLY A 52 18.07 -7.65 6.31
CA GLY A 52 17.71 -8.06 4.96
C GLY A 52 18.76 -7.71 3.89
N ARG A 53 18.44 -8.05 2.64
CA ARG A 53 19.28 -7.74 1.49
C ARG A 53 18.47 -6.97 0.46
N ASP A 54 18.94 -5.79 0.09
CA ASP A 54 18.36 -5.02 -1.01
C ASP A 54 18.62 -5.74 -2.34
N ILE A 55 17.54 -6.12 -3.00
CA ILE A 55 17.53 -6.82 -4.28
C ILE A 55 16.71 -6.07 -5.33
N THR A 56 16.47 -4.77 -5.12
CA THR A 56 15.63 -3.92 -5.99
C THR A 56 16.08 -4.03 -7.45
N ASN A 57 17.39 -3.95 -7.71
CA ASN A 57 17.96 -4.03 -9.06
C ASN A 57 17.79 -5.41 -9.73
N LEU A 58 17.55 -6.47 -8.95
CA LEU A 58 17.31 -7.84 -9.44
C LEU A 58 15.82 -8.12 -9.68
N SER A 59 14.94 -7.20 -9.27
CA SER A 59 13.49 -7.40 -9.24
C SER A 59 12.79 -6.95 -10.51
N GLY A 60 13.40 -6.03 -11.27
CA GLY A 60 13.05 -5.64 -12.65
C GLY A 60 11.56 -5.72 -12.98
N GLY A 61 11.20 -6.59 -13.93
CA GLY A 61 9.82 -6.71 -14.43
C GLY A 61 8.76 -7.11 -13.40
N ARG A 62 9.12 -7.81 -12.31
CA ARG A 62 8.16 -8.15 -11.23
C ARG A 62 7.74 -6.89 -10.46
N LEU A 63 8.69 -5.99 -10.23
CA LEU A 63 8.43 -4.69 -9.58
C LEU A 63 7.45 -3.84 -10.40
N GLN A 64 7.53 -3.90 -11.73
CA GLN A 64 6.61 -3.18 -12.61
C GLN A 64 5.17 -3.71 -12.50
N GLY A 65 5.00 -5.02 -12.29
CA GLY A 65 3.71 -5.62 -12.00
C GLY A 65 3.06 -4.99 -10.76
N LEU A 66 3.81 -4.91 -9.65
CA LEU A 66 3.34 -4.27 -8.44
C LEU A 66 3.04 -2.78 -8.64
N LYS A 67 3.93 -2.01 -9.30
CA LYS A 67 3.67 -0.59 -9.59
C LYS A 67 2.35 -0.36 -10.31
N SER A 68 2.03 -1.24 -11.26
CA SER A 68 0.77 -1.19 -11.99
C SER A 68 -0.44 -1.40 -11.09
N VAL A 69 -0.34 -2.32 -10.11
CA VAL A 69 -1.39 -2.54 -9.10
C VAL A 69 -1.53 -1.34 -8.17
N LEU A 70 -0.42 -0.76 -7.72
CA LEU A 70 -0.43 0.43 -6.85
C LEU A 70 -1.01 1.66 -7.57
N HIS A 71 -0.71 1.83 -8.85
CA HIS A 71 -1.31 2.86 -9.68
C HIS A 71 -2.83 2.66 -9.77
N ALA A 72 -3.28 1.45 -10.12
CA ALA A 72 -4.71 1.12 -10.16
C ALA A 72 -5.41 1.39 -8.82
N LEU A 73 -4.77 1.02 -7.70
CA LEU A 73 -5.27 1.31 -6.36
C LEU A 73 -5.43 2.82 -6.17
N ALA A 74 -4.40 3.62 -6.50
CA ALA A 74 -4.45 5.09 -6.40
C ALA A 74 -5.59 5.70 -7.22
N MET A 75 -5.87 5.14 -8.40
CA MET A 75 -6.92 5.61 -9.29
C MET A 75 -8.33 5.39 -8.74
N VAL A 76 -8.55 4.32 -7.96
CA VAL A 76 -9.86 4.02 -7.36
C VAL A 76 -10.07 4.62 -5.97
N MET A 77 -9.02 5.11 -5.31
CA MET A 77 -9.10 5.76 -4.00
C MET A 77 -10.10 6.93 -3.89
N PRO A 78 -10.36 7.79 -4.91
CA PRO A 78 -11.37 8.83 -4.79
C PRO A 78 -12.78 8.28 -4.47
N ARG A 79 -13.08 7.04 -4.90
CA ARG A 79 -14.35 6.38 -4.60
C ARG A 79 -14.42 5.96 -3.14
N VAL A 80 -13.30 5.45 -2.61
CA VAL A 80 -13.16 5.08 -1.18
C VAL A 80 -13.22 6.34 -0.32
N GLU A 81 -12.48 7.39 -0.67
CA GLU A 81 -12.55 8.72 -0.05
C GLU A 81 -13.98 9.23 0.03
N LYS A 82 -14.74 9.12 -1.07
CA LYS A 82 -16.13 9.60 -1.09
C LYS A 82 -17.09 8.75 -0.24
N GLN A 83 -16.84 7.45 -0.11
CA GLN A 83 -17.65 6.53 0.70
C GLN A 83 -17.30 6.58 2.19
N ARG A 84 -16.12 7.11 2.53
CA ARG A 84 -15.61 7.32 3.88
C ARG A 84 -15.63 8.80 4.24
N ASP A 85 -16.77 9.44 4.04
CA ASP A 85 -16.96 10.88 4.28
C ASP A 85 -16.92 11.29 5.76
N HIS A 86 -17.01 10.32 6.68
CA HIS A 86 -16.75 10.51 8.11
C HIS A 86 -15.26 10.70 8.43
N LEU A 87 -14.34 10.30 7.55
CA LEU A 87 -12.90 10.55 7.73
C LEU A 87 -12.56 11.98 7.35
N GLY A 88 -11.60 12.58 8.08
CA GLY A 88 -11.18 13.96 7.85
C GLY A 88 -10.70 14.18 6.40
N PRO A 89 -11.22 15.19 5.69
CA PRO A 89 -10.92 15.39 4.26
C PRO A 89 -9.43 15.68 4.00
N ASP A 90 -8.74 16.31 4.94
CA ASP A 90 -7.31 16.65 4.83
C ASP A 90 -6.38 15.44 5.05
N GLY A 91 -6.91 14.33 5.57
CA GLY A 91 -6.13 13.12 5.83
C GLY A 91 -5.79 12.32 4.58
N TRP A 92 -6.51 12.51 3.47
CA TRP A 92 -6.29 11.72 2.25
C TRP A 92 -5.00 12.13 1.50
N VAL A 93 -3.95 11.32 1.66
CA VAL A 93 -2.61 11.56 1.12
C VAL A 93 -2.26 10.68 -0.09
N TYR A 94 -3.16 9.80 -0.52
CA TYR A 94 -2.94 8.88 -1.66
C TYR A 94 -2.52 9.58 -2.95
N ARG A 95 -2.98 10.81 -3.21
CA ARG A 95 -2.55 11.60 -4.38
C ARG A 95 -1.07 12.00 -4.30
N LYS A 96 -0.56 12.22 -3.09
CA LYS A 96 0.82 12.70 -2.82
C LYS A 96 1.81 11.57 -2.57
N ARG A 97 1.35 10.43 -2.05
CA ARG A 97 2.20 9.32 -1.60
C ARG A 97 1.96 8.04 -2.41
N LEU A 98 0.73 7.54 -2.50
CA LEU A 98 0.44 6.30 -3.23
C LEU A 98 0.57 6.44 -4.76
N LYS A 99 -0.02 7.48 -5.36
CA LYS A 99 0.00 7.70 -6.82
C LYS A 99 1.43 7.70 -7.37
N PRO A 100 2.39 8.47 -6.79
CA PRO A 100 3.78 8.42 -7.25
C PRO A 100 4.41 7.03 -7.20
N LEU A 101 4.09 6.19 -6.20
CA LEU A 101 4.64 4.83 -6.10
C LEU A 101 4.24 3.95 -7.28
N GLY A 102 3.03 4.14 -7.82
CA GLY A 102 2.58 3.45 -9.04
C GLY A 102 3.18 3.99 -10.34
N GLU A 103 3.85 5.13 -10.28
CA GLU A 103 4.50 5.80 -11.40
C GLU A 103 6.03 5.68 -11.26
N ALA A 104 6.72 6.82 -11.08
CA ALA A 104 8.18 6.90 -10.98
C ALA A 104 8.72 6.84 -9.54
N GLY A 105 7.85 6.64 -8.55
CA GLY A 105 8.20 6.61 -7.13
C GLY A 105 9.11 5.45 -6.74
N ALA A 106 9.79 5.63 -5.61
CA ALA A 106 10.78 4.70 -5.10
C ALA A 106 10.11 3.54 -4.36
N ILE A 107 10.39 2.32 -4.82
CA ILE A 107 10.06 1.07 -4.13
C ILE A 107 11.35 0.29 -3.98
N ARG A 108 11.68 -0.13 -2.75
CA ARG A 108 12.83 -1.00 -2.48
C ARG A 108 12.35 -2.39 -2.10
N VAL A 109 12.98 -3.38 -2.69
CA VAL A 109 12.69 -4.80 -2.48
C VAL A 109 13.77 -5.35 -1.57
N ILE A 110 13.39 -5.69 -0.35
CA ILE A 110 14.31 -6.15 0.70
C ILE A 110 13.96 -7.60 1.01
N ARG A 111 14.87 -8.53 0.73
CA ARG A 111 14.73 -9.93 1.14
C ARG A 111 14.94 -10.03 2.65
N ASN A 112 14.03 -10.67 3.37
CA ASN A 112 13.98 -10.72 4.83
C ASN A 112 13.90 -9.32 5.45
N LEU A 113 12.96 -8.50 4.97
CA LEU A 113 12.65 -7.18 5.48
C LEU A 113 12.37 -7.27 6.99
N GLN A 114 13.17 -6.54 7.77
CA GLN A 114 12.90 -6.28 9.17
C GLN A 114 12.72 -4.78 9.37
N VAL A 115 11.78 -4.43 10.24
CA VAL A 115 11.54 -3.05 10.64
C VAL A 115 11.74 -2.97 12.14
N ARG A 116 12.52 -2.00 12.59
CA ARG A 116 12.69 -1.70 13.99
C ARG A 116 11.61 -0.72 14.41
N MET A 117 10.71 -1.18 15.26
CA MET A 117 9.72 -0.36 15.93
C MET A 117 10.34 0.18 17.22
N ASN A 118 10.41 1.50 17.36
CA ASN A 118 10.95 2.19 18.53
C ASN A 118 9.86 3.01 19.20
N LEU A 119 9.53 2.67 20.44
CA LEU A 119 8.60 3.41 21.27
C LEU A 119 9.41 4.27 22.25
N GLU A 120 9.36 5.59 22.06
CA GLU A 120 10.16 6.54 22.83
C GLU A 120 9.90 6.39 24.34
N GLY A 121 10.98 6.25 25.11
CA GLY A 121 10.92 6.02 26.57
C GLY A 121 10.52 4.61 27.00
N VAL A 122 10.24 3.69 26.07
CA VAL A 122 9.89 2.29 26.41
C VAL A 122 10.92 1.30 25.89
N GLY A 123 11.29 1.37 24.61
CA GLY A 123 12.26 0.46 24.02
C GLY A 123 12.07 0.24 22.53
N SER A 124 12.85 -0.68 21.95
CA SER A 124 12.75 -1.02 20.53
C SER A 124 12.69 -2.54 20.32
N VAL A 125 11.97 -2.95 19.27
CA VAL A 125 11.87 -4.33 18.81
C VAL A 125 12.02 -4.37 17.29
N SER A 126 12.73 -5.37 16.77
CA SER A 126 12.79 -5.64 15.33
C SER A 126 11.86 -6.80 15.02
N ASP A 127 11.06 -6.67 13.97
CA ASP A 127 10.16 -7.73 13.51
C ASP A 127 10.13 -7.83 11.98
N ALA A 128 9.76 -9.00 11.48
CA ALA A 128 9.55 -9.24 10.06
C ALA A 128 8.30 -8.49 9.57
N MET A 129 8.40 -7.85 8.41
CA MET A 129 7.30 -7.08 7.84
C MET A 129 7.14 -7.39 6.36
N THR A 130 5.89 -7.44 5.91
CA THR A 130 5.56 -7.61 4.48
C THR A 130 5.83 -6.34 3.69
N ALA A 131 5.42 -5.18 4.23
CA ALA A 131 5.67 -3.90 3.62
C ALA A 131 5.71 -2.78 4.67
N ARG A 132 6.42 -1.70 4.35
CA ARG A 132 6.40 -0.48 5.16
C ARG A 132 6.71 0.74 4.31
N PHE A 133 5.89 1.77 4.43
CA PHE A 133 6.22 3.08 3.87
C PHE A 133 7.11 3.88 4.82
N ASP A 134 8.24 4.37 4.30
CA ASP A 134 9.09 5.35 4.95
C ASP A 134 8.67 6.76 4.48
N PRO A 135 8.05 7.58 5.35
CA PRO A 135 7.61 8.92 4.98
C PRO A 135 8.77 9.93 4.83
N GLN A 136 9.94 9.68 5.42
CA GLN A 136 11.10 10.56 5.30
C GLN A 136 11.74 10.39 3.92
N GLU A 137 12.01 9.14 3.55
CA GLU A 137 12.61 8.77 2.26
C GLU A 137 11.57 8.67 1.13
N LYS A 138 10.27 8.85 1.44
CA LYS A 138 9.14 8.67 0.51
C LYS A 138 9.22 7.37 -0.29
N THR A 139 9.65 6.31 0.38
CA THR A 139 9.98 5.04 -0.24
C THR A 139 9.12 3.94 0.36
N LEU A 140 8.51 3.11 -0.50
CA LEU A 140 7.86 1.89 -0.05
C LEU A 140 8.88 0.76 0.01
N LEU A 141 8.95 0.08 1.14
CA LEU A 141 9.77 -1.11 1.33
C LEU A 141 8.85 -2.31 1.29
N ILE A 142 9.24 -3.35 0.57
CA ILE A 142 8.49 -4.59 0.48
C ILE A 142 9.41 -5.80 0.64
N GLU A 143 8.89 -6.86 1.23
CA GLU A 143 9.50 -8.18 1.21
C GLU A 143 9.50 -8.73 -0.22
N GLU A 144 10.53 -9.51 -0.60
CA GLU A 144 10.64 -10.07 -1.95
C GLU A 144 9.41 -10.91 -2.32
N ALA A 145 8.90 -11.70 -1.39
CA ALA A 145 7.77 -12.61 -1.61
C ALA A 145 6.50 -11.88 -2.11
N VAL A 146 6.34 -10.60 -1.77
CA VAL A 146 5.23 -9.75 -2.26
C VAL A 146 5.24 -9.64 -3.78
N LEU A 147 6.42 -9.69 -4.41
CA LEU A 147 6.53 -9.60 -5.87
C LEU A 147 6.10 -10.88 -6.58
N ASP A 148 6.21 -12.03 -5.91
CA ASP A 148 5.88 -13.33 -6.48
C ASP A 148 4.38 -13.63 -6.31
N ASP A 149 3.82 -13.31 -5.13
CA ASP A 149 2.39 -13.40 -4.88
C ASP A 149 1.84 -12.21 -4.04
N PRO A 150 1.48 -11.09 -4.70
CA PRO A 150 0.92 -9.95 -3.99
C PRO A 150 -0.42 -10.25 -3.29
N ARG A 151 -1.14 -11.31 -3.69
CA ARG A 151 -2.45 -11.64 -3.12
C ARG A 151 -2.30 -12.37 -1.79
N ASP A 152 -1.38 -13.34 -1.73
CA ASP A 152 -1.07 -14.07 -0.50
C ASP A 152 -0.43 -13.18 0.57
N HIS A 153 0.13 -12.03 0.14
CA HIS A 153 0.71 -11.01 1.01
C HIS A 153 -0.13 -9.72 1.12
N SER A 154 -1.38 -9.75 0.65
CA SER A 154 -2.21 -8.54 0.51
C SER A 154 -2.52 -7.84 1.82
N TRP A 155 -2.71 -8.58 2.92
CA TRP A 155 -2.94 -8.01 4.25
C TRP A 155 -1.76 -7.14 4.71
N GLY A 156 -0.56 -7.73 4.79
CA GLY A 156 0.64 -7.01 5.23
C GLY A 156 1.07 -5.90 4.26
N LEU A 157 0.78 -6.06 2.96
CA LEU A 157 0.96 -5.00 1.98
C LEU A 157 -0.03 -3.84 2.22
N ALA A 158 -1.29 -4.13 2.52
CA ALA A 158 -2.30 -3.13 2.84
C ALA A 158 -1.91 -2.32 4.07
N GLU A 159 -1.52 -2.99 5.16
CA GLU A 159 -1.02 -2.33 6.39
C GLU A 159 0.17 -1.40 6.10
N GLY A 160 1.15 -1.88 5.33
CA GLY A 160 2.32 -1.10 4.95
C GLY A 160 2.01 0.13 4.08
N LEU A 161 0.89 0.11 3.34
CA LEU A 161 0.44 1.18 2.44
C LEU A 161 -0.48 2.21 3.10
N ILE A 162 -1.03 1.95 4.27
CA ILE A 162 -1.93 2.90 4.95
C ILE A 162 -1.31 4.31 5.08
N PRO A 163 -0.03 4.48 5.47
CA PRO A 163 0.59 5.80 5.52
C PRO A 163 0.73 6.49 4.16
N CYS A 164 0.61 5.74 3.06
CA CYS A 164 0.54 6.28 1.70
C CYS A 164 -0.86 6.74 1.32
N ILE A 165 -1.90 6.32 2.03
CA ILE A 165 -3.31 6.51 1.67
C ILE A 165 -3.96 7.58 2.52
N PHE A 166 -3.79 7.48 3.83
CA PHE A 166 -4.42 8.36 4.81
C PHE A 166 -3.46 8.71 5.95
N GLU A 167 -3.60 9.91 6.50
CA GLU A 167 -2.89 10.41 7.67
C GLU A 167 -3.93 10.98 8.65
N GLY A 168 -4.15 10.30 9.77
CA GLY A 168 -5.07 10.76 10.81
C GLY A 168 -5.77 9.63 11.59
N SER A 169 -6.78 9.98 12.39
CA SER A 169 -7.58 8.97 13.08
C SER A 169 -8.48 8.22 12.11
N GLY A 170 -8.61 6.90 12.32
CA GLY A 170 -9.51 6.03 11.53
C GLY A 170 -8.83 5.16 10.47
N GLU A 171 -7.51 5.28 10.33
CA GLU A 171 -6.66 4.51 9.40
C GLU A 171 -6.87 2.97 9.41
N ASP A 172 -7.22 2.38 10.57
CA ASP A 172 -7.40 0.92 10.69
C ASP A 172 -8.62 0.42 9.90
N SER A 173 -9.62 1.28 9.72
CA SER A 173 -10.82 0.95 8.94
C SER A 173 -10.53 0.84 7.44
N LEU A 174 -9.36 1.31 6.99
CA LEU A 174 -8.95 1.28 5.59
C LEU A 174 -8.19 0.01 5.21
N VAL A 175 -7.57 -0.70 6.16
CA VAL A 175 -6.75 -1.89 5.87
C VAL A 175 -7.55 -2.93 5.11
N GLU A 176 -8.75 -3.28 5.58
CA GLU A 176 -9.61 -4.29 4.97
C GLU A 176 -10.00 -3.92 3.53
N ILE A 177 -10.44 -2.68 3.28
CA ILE A 177 -10.84 -2.28 1.92
C ILE A 177 -9.63 -2.22 0.98
N VAL A 178 -8.46 -1.82 1.47
CA VAL A 178 -7.22 -1.78 0.68
C VAL A 178 -6.76 -3.19 0.33
N GLU A 179 -6.74 -4.11 1.29
CA GLU A 179 -6.45 -5.53 1.07
C GLU A 179 -7.39 -6.11 -0.01
N LEU A 180 -8.70 -5.92 0.15
CA LEU A 180 -9.71 -6.43 -0.79
C LEU A 180 -9.51 -5.90 -2.21
N LEU A 181 -9.07 -4.64 -2.36
CA LEU A 181 -8.76 -4.04 -3.65
C LEU A 181 -7.44 -4.55 -4.23
N LEU A 182 -6.39 -4.69 -3.42
CA LEU A 182 -5.11 -5.29 -3.85
C LEU A 182 -5.31 -6.71 -4.40
N GLY A 183 -6.21 -7.48 -3.79
CA GLY A 183 -6.61 -8.82 -4.26
C GLY A 183 -7.26 -8.85 -5.66
N ARG A 184 -7.63 -7.71 -6.25
CA ARG A 184 -8.22 -7.60 -7.59
C ARG A 184 -7.19 -7.33 -8.69
N SER A 185 -5.96 -6.96 -8.34
CA SER A 185 -4.79 -6.85 -9.23
C SER A 185 -4.85 -5.84 -10.40
N ASN A 186 -5.99 -5.26 -10.75
CA ASN A 186 -6.11 -4.18 -11.73
C ASN A 186 -7.31 -3.27 -11.49
N MET A 187 -7.32 -2.11 -12.16
CA MET A 187 -8.35 -1.07 -12.01
C MET A 187 -9.76 -1.52 -12.40
N ARG A 188 -9.91 -2.37 -13.44
CA ARG A 188 -11.22 -2.84 -13.88
C ARG A 188 -11.87 -3.72 -12.82
N GLU A 189 -11.11 -4.67 -12.29
CA GLU A 189 -11.60 -5.58 -11.25
C GLU A 189 -11.82 -4.85 -9.92
N MET A 190 -10.96 -3.88 -9.57
CA MET A 190 -11.18 -2.98 -8.44
C MET A 190 -12.48 -2.19 -8.59
N ASN A 191 -12.72 -1.56 -9.75
CA ASN A 191 -13.97 -0.83 -10.00
C ASN A 191 -15.20 -1.75 -9.99
N SER A 192 -15.12 -2.93 -10.60
CA SER A 192 -16.19 -3.93 -10.56
C SER A 192 -16.55 -4.34 -9.12
N TYR A 193 -15.53 -4.51 -8.26
CA TYR A 193 -15.74 -4.77 -6.84
C TYR A 193 -16.43 -3.59 -6.14
N LEU A 194 -15.95 -2.36 -6.37
CA LEU A 194 -16.52 -1.14 -5.79
C LEU A 194 -17.98 -0.92 -6.24
N ASP A 195 -18.30 -1.21 -7.51
CA ASP A 195 -19.67 -1.13 -8.05
C ASP A 195 -20.61 -2.11 -7.33
N ARG A 196 -20.18 -3.37 -7.15
CA ARG A 196 -20.95 -4.39 -6.40
C ARG A 196 -21.17 -4.02 -4.94
N ARG A 197 -20.28 -3.20 -4.36
CA ARG A 197 -20.39 -2.68 -3.00
C ARG A 197 -21.02 -1.27 -2.94
N HIS A 198 -21.55 -0.78 -4.07
CA HIS A 198 -22.24 0.50 -4.18
C HIS A 198 -21.40 1.72 -3.78
N PHE A 199 -20.07 1.67 -4.00
CA PHE A 199 -19.22 2.84 -3.80
C PHE A 199 -19.57 3.92 -4.85
N PRO A 200 -19.62 5.20 -4.47
CA PRO A 200 -19.88 6.29 -5.41
C PRO A 200 -18.90 6.28 -6.58
N MET A 201 -19.39 6.63 -7.76
CA MET A 201 -18.53 6.82 -8.92
C MET A 201 -17.81 8.16 -8.80
N MET A 202 -16.47 8.11 -8.77
CA MET A 202 -15.59 9.25 -8.69
C MET A 202 -14.35 8.93 -9.52
N GLU A 203 -13.99 9.83 -10.44
CA GLU A 203 -12.82 9.66 -11.30
C GLU A 203 -11.69 10.57 -10.84
N MET A 204 -10.48 10.02 -10.75
CA MET A 204 -9.29 10.86 -10.72
C MET A 204 -8.89 11.17 -12.16
N LYS A 205 -8.57 12.44 -12.47
CA LYS A 205 -8.09 12.80 -13.81
C LYS A 205 -6.76 12.10 -14.09
N GLU A 206 -6.75 11.24 -15.09
CA GLU A 206 -5.54 10.61 -15.63
C GLU A 206 -4.87 11.52 -16.65
N SER A 207 -3.54 11.47 -16.74
CA SER A 207 -2.85 11.98 -17.90
C SER A 207 -2.90 10.96 -19.04
N ALA A 208 -2.76 11.42 -20.29
CA ALA A 208 -2.69 10.51 -21.45
C ALA A 208 -1.47 9.57 -21.39
N GLY A 209 -0.40 9.94 -20.67
CA GLY A 209 0.75 9.08 -20.40
C GLY A 209 0.39 7.93 -19.47
N ASP A 210 -0.31 8.22 -18.37
CA ASP A 210 -0.75 7.23 -17.36
C ASP A 210 -1.62 6.13 -18.00
N GLN A 211 -2.56 6.54 -18.86
CA GLN A 211 -3.42 5.61 -19.60
C GLN A 211 -2.62 4.65 -20.49
N ARG A 212 -1.57 5.14 -21.15
CA ARG A 212 -0.73 4.31 -22.04
C ARG A 212 0.13 3.34 -21.23
N LEU A 213 0.68 3.78 -20.10
CA LEU A 213 1.44 2.92 -19.18
C LEU A 213 0.56 1.83 -18.57
N MET A 214 -0.67 2.15 -18.17
CA MET A 214 -1.63 1.17 -17.68
C MET A 214 -1.97 0.11 -18.74
N ARG A 215 -2.28 0.53 -19.97
CA ARG A 215 -2.58 -0.42 -21.06
C ARG A 215 -1.40 -1.32 -21.38
N LEU A 216 -0.19 -0.77 -21.36
CA LEU A 216 1.03 -1.55 -21.55
C LEU A 216 1.21 -2.58 -20.43
N ALA A 217 1.01 -2.17 -19.18
CA ALA A 217 1.07 -3.05 -18.02
C ALA A 217 0.01 -4.15 -18.06
N GLU A 218 -1.25 -3.84 -18.41
CA GLU A 218 -2.30 -4.84 -18.61
C GLU A 218 -1.88 -5.89 -19.66
N VAL A 219 -1.31 -5.44 -20.77
CA VAL A 219 -0.85 -6.35 -21.83
C VAL A 219 0.27 -7.28 -21.33
N LEU A 220 1.21 -6.75 -20.56
CA LEU A 220 2.40 -7.47 -20.09
C LEU A 220 2.14 -8.37 -18.87
N ASN A 221 1.26 -7.97 -17.97
CA ASN A 221 1.02 -8.66 -16.69
C ASN A 221 -0.01 -9.79 -16.81
N TYR A 222 -0.95 -9.69 -17.76
CA TYR A 222 -1.98 -10.72 -17.97
C TYR A 222 -1.60 -11.74 -19.06
N GLY A 223 -0.35 -11.77 -19.51
CA GLY A 223 0.07 -12.64 -20.61
C GLY A 223 -0.61 -12.32 -21.95
N SER A 224 -1.34 -11.21 -22.04
CA SER A 224 -2.07 -10.83 -23.26
C SER A 224 -1.13 -10.62 -24.44
N TYR A 225 0.15 -10.32 -24.20
CA TYR A 225 1.16 -10.25 -25.23
C TYR A 225 1.38 -11.59 -25.96
N GLU A 226 1.14 -12.73 -25.32
CA GLU A 226 1.22 -14.06 -25.97
C GLU A 226 0.06 -14.26 -26.94
N ASN A 227 -1.13 -13.83 -26.55
CA ASN A 227 -2.28 -13.76 -27.44
C ASN A 227 -2.03 -12.78 -28.60
N LEU A 228 -1.45 -11.61 -28.35
CA LEU A 228 -1.09 -10.68 -29.42
C LEU A 228 -0.04 -11.28 -30.37
N ARG A 229 0.99 -11.96 -29.85
CA ARG A 229 2.04 -12.62 -30.64
C ARG A 229 1.48 -13.71 -31.55
N SER A 230 0.47 -14.46 -31.09
CA SER A 230 -0.16 -15.52 -31.89
C SER A 230 -1.05 -14.99 -33.02
N HIS A 231 -1.57 -13.76 -32.90
CA HIS A 231 -2.51 -13.19 -33.88
C HIS A 231 -1.87 -12.16 -34.82
N PHE A 232 -0.71 -11.59 -34.48
CA PHE A 232 -0.05 -10.56 -35.27
C PHE A 232 1.38 -10.97 -35.65
N GLU A 233 1.60 -11.19 -36.95
CA GLU A 233 2.90 -11.62 -37.49
C GLU A 233 4.04 -10.63 -37.15
N SER A 234 3.73 -9.33 -37.13
CA SER A 234 4.67 -8.26 -36.78
C SER A 234 5.19 -8.32 -35.34
N LEU A 235 4.55 -9.11 -34.48
CA LEU A 235 4.90 -9.25 -33.06
C LEU A 235 5.61 -10.57 -32.73
N LYS A 236 5.79 -11.49 -33.69
CA LYS A 236 6.41 -12.81 -33.45
C LYS A 236 7.82 -12.70 -32.89
N ASP A 237 8.65 -11.85 -33.50
CA ASP A 237 10.05 -11.66 -33.11
C ASP A 237 10.26 -10.50 -32.12
N CYS A 238 9.18 -9.88 -31.65
CA CYS A 238 9.30 -8.81 -30.67
C CYS A 238 9.77 -9.33 -29.31
N ASP A 239 10.82 -8.72 -28.77
CA ASP A 239 11.25 -8.94 -27.39
C ASP A 239 10.42 -8.08 -26.43
N PHE A 240 9.33 -8.66 -25.92
CA PHE A 240 8.43 -8.00 -24.97
C PHE A 240 9.09 -7.69 -23.63
N ASN A 241 10.26 -8.26 -23.31
CA ASN A 241 10.99 -7.85 -22.11
C ASN A 241 11.50 -6.41 -22.23
N LYS A 242 11.77 -5.91 -23.44
CA LYS A 242 12.09 -4.49 -23.67
C LYS A 242 10.92 -3.56 -23.39
N TRP A 243 9.69 -4.08 -23.38
CA TRP A 243 8.52 -3.29 -23.03
C TRP A 243 8.35 -3.11 -21.51
N ARG A 244 9.13 -3.85 -20.72
CA ARG A 244 9.25 -3.70 -19.27
C ARG A 244 10.39 -2.75 -18.85
N ASP A 245 11.09 -2.14 -19.81
CA ASP A 245 12.21 -1.24 -19.55
C ASP A 245 11.73 0.14 -19.04
N ASP A 246 12.25 0.56 -17.88
CA ASP A 246 12.03 1.87 -17.29
C ASP A 246 12.34 3.02 -18.27
N ALA A 247 13.34 2.86 -19.14
CA ALA A 247 13.71 3.86 -20.13
C ALA A 247 12.65 4.04 -21.22
N LEU A 248 11.88 2.99 -21.53
CA LEU A 248 10.73 3.07 -22.42
C LEU A 248 9.57 3.80 -21.72
N HIS A 249 9.33 3.49 -20.45
CA HIS A 249 8.22 4.06 -19.69
C HIS A 249 8.40 5.56 -19.46
N LYS A 250 9.64 6.02 -19.26
CA LYS A 250 9.98 7.46 -19.19
C LYS A 250 9.74 8.24 -20.49
N LYS A 251 9.55 7.56 -21.63
CA LYS A 251 9.30 8.18 -22.95
C LYS A 251 7.81 8.23 -23.34
N ILE A 252 6.94 7.53 -22.60
CA ILE A 252 5.49 7.42 -22.83
C ILE A 252 4.74 8.52 -22.10
#